data_AF-A0A452Z541-F1
#
_entry.id   AF-A0A452Z541-F1
#
_cell.length_a   1.000
_cell.length_b   1.000
_cell.length_c   1.000
_cell.angle_alpha   90.00
_cell.angle_beta   90.00
_cell.angle_gamma   90.00
#
_symmetry.space_group_name_H-M   'P 1'
#
loop_
_entity.id
_entity.type
_entity.pdbx_description
1 polymer ?
#
loop_
_entity_poly.entity_id
_entity_poly.type
_entity_poly.pdbx_seq_one_letter_code
_entity_poly.pdbx_strand_id
1 'polypeptide(L)'
;MLFARQGKKFDYDLKQLRFSGDLMMELGAGIELATAAFPQLFLPLACMANVVKNVAAVTSTSTRTPIYKAYAKGENIGDVTAKGESVGNIADLLGTGMSILMSKRNPSLVASFAVLSCGYLLSSYQEVRSVVLNTLNTARFTVAVDSFIKTGRACSFIEGRELRGDYI
;
A
#
# COMPACT_ATOMS: atom_id res chain seq x y z
N MET A 1 -8.01 -13.59 15.75
CA MET A 1 -8.93 -14.42 14.93
C MET A 1 -9.96 -13.63 14.12
N LEU A 2 -10.23 -12.34 14.40
CA LEU A 2 -11.16 -11.51 13.59
C LEU A 2 -10.70 -11.35 12.12
N PHE A 3 -9.42 -11.09 11.86
CA PHE A 3 -8.89 -10.89 10.50
C PHE A 3 -8.81 -12.16 9.64
N ALA A 4 -8.75 -13.35 10.25
CA ALA A 4 -8.68 -14.62 9.52
C ALA A 4 -9.99 -14.92 8.76
N ARG A 5 -11.12 -14.42 9.26
CA ARG A 5 -12.45 -14.64 8.67
C ARG A 5 -12.76 -13.71 7.50
N GLN A 6 -12.06 -12.56 7.42
CA GLN A 6 -12.11 -11.64 6.29
C GLN A 6 -11.09 -11.95 5.18
N GLY A 7 -10.22 -12.97 5.33
CA GLY A 7 -9.13 -13.26 4.37
C GLY A 7 -9.57 -13.32 2.89
N LYS A 8 -10.75 -13.89 2.60
CA LYS A 8 -11.32 -13.93 1.24
C LYS A 8 -11.77 -12.56 0.70
N LYS A 9 -12.13 -11.61 1.57
CA LYS A 9 -12.39 -10.21 1.20
C LYS A 9 -11.08 -9.40 1.11
N PHE A 10 -10.04 -9.79 1.84
CA PHE A 10 -8.70 -9.20 1.73
C PHE A 10 -8.03 -9.49 0.38
N ASP A 11 -8.25 -10.68 -0.19
CA ASP A 11 -7.78 -11.02 -1.54
C ASP A 11 -8.50 -10.24 -2.65
N TYR A 12 -9.68 -9.65 -2.34
CA TYR A 12 -10.56 -8.98 -3.30
C TYR A 12 -10.08 -7.59 -3.69
N ASP A 13 -9.75 -6.79 -2.67
CA ASP A 13 -9.40 -5.37 -2.80
C ASP A 13 -7.99 -5.14 -2.24
N LEU A 14 -7.07 -6.05 -2.58
CA LEU A 14 -5.69 -6.02 -2.11
C LEU A 14 -5.00 -4.68 -2.40
N LYS A 15 -5.37 -4.06 -3.52
CA LYS A 15 -4.96 -2.70 -3.93
C LYS A 15 -5.51 -1.62 -3.00
N GLN A 16 -6.82 -1.65 -2.69
CA GLN A 16 -7.43 -0.67 -1.80
C GLN A 16 -6.93 -0.83 -0.37
N LEU A 17 -6.67 -2.06 0.08
CA LEU A 17 -6.11 -2.34 1.39
C LEU A 17 -4.67 -1.87 1.50
N ARG A 18 -3.85 -2.08 0.46
CA ARG A 18 -2.48 -1.53 0.38
C ARG A 18 -2.50 -0.01 0.51
N PHE A 19 -3.33 0.66 -0.31
CA PHE A 19 -3.47 2.11 -0.27
C PHE A 19 -4.05 2.62 1.06
N SER A 20 -5.06 1.94 1.61
CA SER A 20 -5.66 2.30 2.90
C SER A 20 -4.67 2.15 4.05
N GLY A 21 -3.79 1.15 4.00
CA GLY A 21 -2.71 0.99 4.96
C GLY A 21 -1.73 2.16 4.90
N ASP A 22 -1.31 2.55 3.70
CA ASP A 22 -0.42 3.70 3.48
C ASP A 22 -1.08 5.02 3.92
N LEU A 23 -2.38 5.21 3.66
CA LEU A 23 -3.14 6.37 4.15
C LEU A 23 -3.21 6.38 5.68
N MET A 24 -3.46 5.23 6.32
CA MET A 24 -3.45 5.14 7.78
C MET A 24 -2.07 5.46 8.36
N MET A 25 -0.99 5.05 7.71
CA MET A 25 0.38 5.40 8.14
C MET A 25 0.57 6.91 8.17
N GLU A 26 0.18 7.60 7.10
CA GLU A 26 0.28 9.07 7.01
C GLU A 26 -0.61 9.79 8.01
N LEU A 27 -1.83 9.28 8.26
CA LEU A 27 -2.70 9.80 9.30
C LEU A 27 -2.06 9.65 10.69
N GLY A 28 -1.46 8.51 10.99
CA GLY A 28 -0.75 8.27 12.23
C GLY A 28 0.46 9.19 12.40
N ALA A 29 1.22 9.43 11.33
CA ALA A 29 2.32 10.40 11.31
C ALA A 29 1.83 11.85 11.49
N GLY A 30 0.67 12.21 10.92
CA GLY A 30 0.03 13.51 11.12
C GLY A 30 -0.44 13.74 12.56
N ILE A 31 -1.00 12.71 13.21
CA ILE A 31 -1.36 12.76 14.64
C ILE A 31 -0.09 12.93 15.49
N GLU A 32 0.99 12.25 15.14
CA GLU A 32 2.27 12.42 15.82
C GLU A 32 2.84 13.83 15.62
N LEU A 33 2.75 14.41 14.43
CA LEU A 33 3.14 15.80 14.19
C LEU A 33 2.29 16.78 15.02
N ALA A 34 1.00 16.51 15.20
CA ALA A 34 0.11 17.33 16.03
C ALA A 34 0.54 17.35 17.51
N THR A 35 1.30 16.35 17.98
CA THR A 35 1.89 16.37 19.34
C THR A 35 2.85 17.54 19.54
N ALA A 36 3.53 17.98 18.47
CA ALA A 36 4.43 19.14 18.52
C ALA A 36 3.65 20.46 18.72
N ALA A 37 2.39 20.53 18.26
CA ALA A 37 1.52 21.69 18.44
C ALA A 37 0.79 21.69 19.80
N PHE A 38 0.46 20.50 20.32
CA PHE A 38 -0.27 20.35 21.59
C PHE A 38 0.51 19.47 22.59
N PRO A 39 1.62 19.99 23.17
CA PRO A 39 2.49 19.19 24.05
C PRO A 39 1.80 18.72 25.33
N GLN A 40 0.73 19.40 25.77
CA GLN A 40 -0.06 19.00 26.93
C GLN A 40 -0.82 17.68 26.74
N LEU A 41 -1.10 17.29 25.49
CA LEU A 41 -1.79 16.05 25.13
C LEU A 41 -0.83 15.04 24.47
N PHE A 42 0.48 15.21 24.66
CA PHE A 42 1.50 14.36 24.04
C PHE A 42 1.25 12.87 24.26
N LEU A 43 1.01 12.45 25.51
CA LEU A 43 0.83 11.04 25.86
C LEU A 43 -0.36 10.38 25.14
N PRO A 44 -1.60 10.91 25.23
CA PRO A 44 -2.74 10.31 24.53
C PRO A 44 -2.63 10.39 23.01
N LEU A 45 -2.12 11.49 22.44
CA LEU A 45 -1.93 11.57 20.98
C LEU A 45 -0.85 10.61 20.48
N ALA A 46 0.28 10.48 21.19
CA ALA A 46 1.34 9.56 20.82
C ALA A 46 0.87 8.09 20.90
N CYS A 47 0.09 7.74 21.93
CA CYS A 47 -0.54 6.42 22.00
C CYS A 47 -1.48 6.17 20.80
N MET A 48 -2.35 7.13 20.49
CA MET A 48 -3.26 7.02 19.35
C MET A 48 -2.50 6.91 18.01
N ALA A 49 -1.49 7.74 17.81
CA ALA A 49 -0.61 7.69 16.64
C ALA A 49 0.05 6.31 16.49
N ASN A 50 0.59 5.76 17.57
CA ASN A 50 1.22 4.45 17.56
C ASN A 50 0.23 3.32 17.26
N VAL A 51 -1.00 3.39 17.78
CA VAL A 51 -2.04 2.41 17.44
C VAL A 51 -2.33 2.44 15.94
N VAL A 52 -2.57 3.63 15.38
CA VAL A 52 -2.86 3.80 13.95
C VAL A 52 -1.70 3.32 13.08
N LYS A 53 -0.46 3.70 13.42
CA LYS A 53 0.74 3.28 12.68
C LYS A 53 0.97 1.77 12.74
N ASN A 54 0.70 1.11 13.87
CA ASN A 54 0.78 -0.35 13.98
C ASN A 54 -0.28 -1.05 13.11
N VAL A 55 -1.51 -0.54 13.08
CA VAL A 55 -2.57 -1.07 12.19
C VAL A 55 -2.15 -0.93 10.72
N ALA A 56 -1.59 0.22 10.35
CA ALA A 56 -1.05 0.45 9.02
C ALA A 56 0.10 -0.52 8.68
N ALA A 57 1.05 -0.72 9.59
CA ALA A 57 2.19 -1.63 9.40
C ALA A 57 1.75 -3.09 9.19
N VAL A 58 0.76 -3.55 9.97
CA VAL A 58 0.16 -4.89 9.80
C VAL A 58 -0.54 -5.01 8.45
N THR A 59 -1.27 -3.96 8.03
CA THR A 59 -1.95 -3.93 6.72
C THR A 59 -0.95 -3.96 5.54
N SER A 60 0.14 -3.20 5.62
CA SER A 60 1.20 -3.21 4.61
C SER A 60 1.90 -4.56 4.53
N THR A 61 2.25 -5.16 5.68
CA THR A 61 2.94 -6.46 5.72
C THR A 61 2.05 -7.59 5.19
N SER A 62 0.76 -7.59 5.55
CA SER A 62 -0.20 -8.58 5.07
C SER A 62 -0.54 -8.45 3.58
N THR A 63 -0.45 -7.26 2.99
CA THR A 63 -0.63 -7.06 1.54
C THR A 63 0.65 -7.33 0.74
N ARG A 64 1.84 -7.16 1.33
CA ARG A 64 3.13 -7.41 0.67
C ARG A 64 3.34 -8.88 0.28
N THR A 65 3.03 -9.81 1.18
CA THR A 65 3.19 -11.25 0.93
C THR A 65 2.41 -11.76 -0.30
N PRO A 66 1.10 -11.50 -0.45
CA PRO A 66 0.36 -11.90 -1.65
C PRO A 66 0.82 -11.17 -2.93
N ILE A 67 1.30 -9.93 -2.83
CA ILE A 67 1.93 -9.23 -3.98
C ILE A 67 3.20 -9.95 -4.42
N TYR A 68 4.11 -10.26 -3.50
CA TYR A 68 5.34 -10.99 -3.83
C TYR A 68 5.06 -12.38 -4.38
N LYS A 69 4.03 -13.06 -3.84
CA LYS A 69 3.55 -14.34 -4.38
C LYS A 69 3.02 -14.21 -5.81
N ALA A 70 2.34 -13.11 -6.16
CA ALA A 70 1.87 -12.87 -7.52
C ALA A 70 3.01 -12.61 -8.52
N TYR A 71 4.13 -12.04 -8.06
CA TYR A 71 5.34 -11.82 -8.86
C TYR A 71 6.30 -13.01 -8.88
N ALA A 72 6.19 -13.94 -7.92
CA ALA A 72 6.99 -15.15 -7.90
C ALA A 72 6.62 -16.07 -9.07
N LYS A 73 7.62 -16.48 -9.84
CA LYS A 73 7.49 -17.46 -10.93
C LYS A 73 8.11 -18.78 -10.48
N GLY A 74 7.28 -19.82 -10.30
CA GLY A 74 7.73 -21.10 -9.74
C GLY A 74 8.03 -21.02 -8.24
N GLU A 75 9.12 -21.65 -7.79
CA GLU A 75 9.52 -21.70 -6.36
C GLU A 75 10.40 -20.52 -5.91
N ASN A 76 10.48 -19.43 -6.71
CA ASN A 76 11.40 -18.32 -6.45
C ASN A 76 10.85 -17.24 -5.48
N ILE A 77 9.94 -17.59 -4.57
CA ILE A 77 9.33 -16.62 -3.65
C ILE A 77 10.33 -16.04 -2.64
N GLY A 78 11.33 -16.84 -2.25
CA GLY A 78 12.38 -16.42 -1.32
C GLY A 78 13.26 -15.31 -1.90
N ASP A 79 13.70 -15.45 -3.15
CA ASP A 79 14.52 -14.44 -3.84
C ASP A 79 13.75 -13.14 -4.08
N VAL A 80 12.48 -13.23 -4.52
CA VAL A 80 11.62 -12.05 -4.69
C VAL A 80 11.44 -11.31 -3.36
N THR A 81 11.24 -12.04 -2.27
CA THR A 81 11.11 -11.45 -0.93
C THR A 81 12.41 -10.80 -0.48
N ALA A 82 13.55 -11.50 -0.58
CA ALA A 82 14.86 -10.99 -0.20
C ALA A 82 15.24 -9.73 -1.00
N LYS A 83 14.95 -9.73 -2.31
CA LYS A 83 15.15 -8.56 -3.17
C LYS A 83 14.26 -7.39 -2.75
N GLY A 84 12.98 -7.64 -2.50
CA GLY A 84 12.03 -6.63 -2.06
C GLY A 84 12.42 -6.00 -0.72
N GLU A 85 12.82 -6.81 0.27
CA GLU A 85 13.30 -6.32 1.57
C GLU A 85 14.61 -5.55 1.44
N SER A 86 15.56 -6.02 0.65
CA SER A 86 16.83 -5.32 0.44
C SER A 86 16.64 -3.94 -0.19
N VAL A 87 15.77 -3.84 -1.21
CA VAL A 87 15.43 -2.56 -1.84
C VAL A 87 14.72 -1.63 -0.85
N GLY A 88 13.80 -2.16 -0.05
CA GLY A 88 13.13 -1.41 1.01
C GLY A 88 14.12 -0.82 2.02
N ASN A 89 15.03 -1.63 2.54
CA ASN A 89 16.04 -1.19 3.50
C ASN A 89 16.96 -0.09 2.94
N ILE A 90 17.36 -0.20 1.66
CA ILE A 90 18.16 0.84 1.01
C ILE A 90 17.35 2.14 0.90
N ALA A 91 16.07 2.05 0.50
CA ALA A 91 15.19 3.22 0.43
C ALA A 91 15.00 3.88 1.80
N ASP A 92 14.84 3.09 2.87
CA ASP A 92 14.71 3.59 4.25
C ASP A 92 16.00 4.30 4.72
N LEU A 93 17.17 3.76 4.40
CA LEU A 93 18.46 4.38 4.71
C LEU A 93 18.63 5.71 3.97
N LEU A 94 18.32 5.74 2.68
CA LEU A 94 18.38 6.97 1.88
C LEU A 94 17.38 8.02 2.36
N GLY A 95 16.14 7.60 2.66
CA GLY A 95 15.09 8.46 3.20
C GLY A 95 15.47 9.06 4.55
N THR A 96 16.06 8.26 5.44
CA THR A 96 16.57 8.72 6.74
C THR A 96 17.74 9.68 6.58
N GLY A 97 18.69 9.39 5.69
CA GLY A 97 19.78 10.31 5.38
C GLY A 97 19.28 11.66 4.87
N MET A 98 18.30 11.63 3.96
CA MET A 98 17.69 12.84 3.39
C MET A 98 16.87 13.62 4.42
N SER A 99 16.13 12.95 5.31
CA SER A 99 15.34 13.61 6.36
C SER A 99 16.23 14.35 7.36
N ILE A 100 17.37 13.77 7.74
CA ILE A 100 18.37 14.43 8.61
C ILE A 100 18.94 15.69 7.93
N LEU A 101 19.29 15.60 6.64
CA LEU A 101 19.80 16.74 5.87
C LEU A 101 18.74 17.86 5.76
N MET A 102 17.48 17.50 5.50
CA MET A 102 16.36 18.45 5.47
C MET A 102 16.13 19.08 6.84
N SER A 103 16.15 18.29 7.92
CA SER A 103 15.95 18.81 9.28
C SER A 103 17.00 19.85 9.68
N LYS A 104 18.24 19.73 9.19
CA LYS A 104 19.31 20.72 9.43
C LYS A 104 19.10 22.05 8.70
N ARG A 105 18.37 22.07 7.58
CA ARG A 105 18.11 23.28 6.77
C ARG A 105 16.94 24.14 7.26
N ASN A 106 16.30 23.78 8.38
CA ASN A 106 15.16 24.48 8.98
C ASN A 106 13.99 24.83 8.02
N PRO A 107 13.54 23.97 7.10
CA PRO A 107 12.22 24.14 6.54
C PRO A 107 11.17 23.95 7.65
N SER A 108 10.09 24.74 7.64
CA SER A 108 8.95 24.55 8.55
C SER A 108 8.53 23.08 8.57
N LEU A 109 8.57 22.44 9.75
CA LEU A 109 8.28 21.01 9.93
C LEU A 109 6.95 20.59 9.30
N VAL A 110 5.93 21.45 9.43
CA VAL A 110 4.59 21.23 8.87
C VAL A 110 4.61 21.30 7.35
N ALA A 111 5.35 22.24 6.76
CA ALA A 111 5.47 22.36 5.31
C ALA A 111 6.24 21.18 4.70
N SER A 112 7.35 20.76 5.33
CA SER A 112 8.10 19.57 4.89
C SER A 112 7.26 18.31 5.01
N PHE A 113 6.51 18.15 6.10
CA PHE A 113 5.61 17.02 6.28
C PHE A 113 4.51 17.01 5.22
N ALA A 114 3.84 18.14 4.97
CA ALA A 114 2.78 18.22 3.97
C ALA A 114 3.27 17.85 2.55
N VAL A 115 4.43 18.35 2.14
CA VAL A 115 5.01 18.06 0.82
C VAL A 115 5.41 16.59 0.71
N LEU A 116 6.10 16.04 1.72
CA LEU A 116 6.52 14.64 1.74
C LEU A 116 5.33 13.69 1.82
N SER A 117 4.31 14.03 2.62
CA SER A 117 3.08 13.25 2.78
C SER A 117 2.27 13.20 1.48
N CYS A 118 2.11 14.35 0.81
CA CYS A 118 1.47 14.39 -0.52
C CYS A 118 2.27 13.56 -1.54
N GLY A 119 3.60 13.71 -1.56
CA GLY A 119 4.46 12.94 -2.46
C GLY A 119 4.38 11.44 -2.20
N TYR A 120 4.34 11.02 -0.92
CA TYR A 120 4.18 9.64 -0.51
C TYR A 120 2.84 9.06 -0.96
N LEU A 121 1.73 9.77 -0.73
CA LEU A 121 0.40 9.32 -1.15
C LEU A 121 0.27 9.21 -2.68
N LEU A 122 0.86 10.15 -3.42
CA LEU A 122 0.88 10.08 -4.89
C LEU A 122 1.71 8.90 -5.38
N SER A 123 2.87 8.65 -4.76
CA SER A 123 3.73 7.51 -5.07
C SER A 123 3.04 6.18 -4.73
N SER A 124 2.43 6.06 -3.56
CA SER A 124 1.63 4.90 -3.15
C SER A 124 0.46 4.66 -4.10
N TYR A 125 -0.23 5.72 -4.53
CA TYR A 125 -1.29 5.60 -5.54
C TYR A 125 -0.75 5.06 -6.87
N GLN A 126 0.40 5.54 -7.33
CA GLN A 126 1.06 5.03 -8.54
C GLN A 126 1.54 3.58 -8.38
N GLU A 127 2.10 3.22 -7.21
CA GLU A 127 2.49 1.85 -6.86
C GLU A 127 1.28 0.93 -7.04
N VAL A 128 0.19 1.22 -6.33
CA VAL A 128 -1.03 0.41 -6.33
C VAL A 128 -1.64 0.31 -7.72
N ARG A 129 -1.60 1.39 -8.51
CA ARG A 129 -2.03 1.38 -9.91
C ARG A 129 -1.16 0.47 -10.79
N SER A 130 0.16 0.51 -10.59
CA SER A 130 1.15 -0.26 -11.34
C SER A 130 1.16 -1.75 -10.99
N VAL A 131 0.77 -2.14 -9.76
CA VAL A 131 0.73 -3.55 -9.37
C VAL A 131 -0.20 -4.34 -10.30
N VAL A 132 0.37 -5.30 -11.04
CA VAL A 132 -0.38 -6.25 -11.86
C VAL A 132 -0.55 -7.52 -11.06
N LEU A 133 -1.70 -7.67 -10.41
CA LEU A 133 -2.06 -8.91 -9.75
C LEU A 133 -2.49 -9.92 -10.82
N ASN A 134 -1.90 -11.12 -10.76
CA ASN A 134 -2.26 -12.25 -11.62
C ASN A 134 -3.56 -12.96 -11.18
N THR A 135 -4.20 -12.46 -10.11
CA THR A 135 -5.49 -12.93 -9.60
C THR A 135 -6.63 -12.08 -10.17
N LEU A 136 -7.66 -12.73 -10.72
CA LEU A 136 -8.86 -12.09 -11.24
C LEU A 136 -9.70 -11.50 -10.08
N ASN A 137 -9.84 -10.17 -10.03
CA ASN A 137 -10.87 -9.51 -9.24
C ASN A 137 -12.28 -10.02 -9.67
N THR A 138 -13.30 -10.12 -8.79
CA THR A 138 -14.70 -10.64 -9.05
C THR A 138 -15.26 -9.83 -10.17
N ALA A 139 -15.06 -8.53 -10.16
CA ALA A 139 -15.54 -7.70 -11.25
C ALA A 139 -14.96 -8.13 -12.61
N ARG A 140 -13.69 -8.55 -12.67
CA ARG A 140 -13.06 -9.07 -13.89
C ARG A 140 -13.37 -10.53 -14.17
N PHE A 141 -13.51 -11.36 -13.14
CA PHE A 141 -13.93 -12.74 -13.26
C PHE A 141 -15.38 -12.84 -13.76
N THR A 142 -16.31 -12.07 -13.18
CA THR A 142 -17.71 -12.00 -13.59
C THR A 142 -17.84 -11.49 -15.02
N VAL A 143 -17.07 -10.47 -15.42
CA VAL A 143 -17.05 -10.00 -16.82
C VAL A 143 -16.45 -11.06 -17.75
N ALA A 144 -15.36 -11.73 -17.36
CA ALA A 144 -14.76 -12.80 -18.15
C ALA A 144 -15.70 -14.01 -18.29
N VAL A 145 -16.42 -14.37 -17.22
CA VAL A 145 -17.41 -15.45 -17.18
C VAL A 145 -18.66 -15.08 -17.97
N ASP A 146 -19.17 -13.85 -17.86
CA ASP A 146 -20.32 -13.38 -18.65
C ASP A 146 -19.98 -13.32 -20.14
N SER A 147 -18.78 -12.85 -20.50
CA SER A 147 -18.26 -12.92 -21.86
C SER A 147 -18.08 -14.36 -22.34
N PHE A 148 -17.56 -15.26 -21.50
CA PHE A 148 -17.40 -16.69 -21.83
C PHE A 148 -18.75 -17.37 -22.07
N ILE A 149 -19.75 -17.09 -21.23
CA ILE A 149 -21.12 -17.60 -21.35
C ILE A 149 -21.78 -17.06 -22.64
N LYS A 150 -21.53 -15.81 -23.02
CA LYS A 150 -22.14 -15.18 -24.21
C LYS A 150 -21.45 -15.54 -25.52
N THR A 151 -20.13 -15.74 -25.54
CA THR A 151 -19.35 -15.92 -26.79
C THR A 151 -18.70 -17.29 -26.93
N GLY A 152 -18.71 -18.13 -25.90
CA GLY A 152 -18.12 -19.48 -25.91
C GLY A 152 -16.60 -19.52 -26.04
N ARG A 153 -15.92 -18.37 -25.96
CA ARG A 153 -14.45 -18.26 -26.02
C ARG A 153 -13.91 -17.74 -24.71
N ALA A 154 -12.88 -18.39 -24.18
CA ALA A 154 -12.17 -17.91 -23.00
C ALA A 154 -11.35 -16.68 -23.38
N CYS A 155 -11.82 -15.48 -23.03
CA CYS A 155 -11.03 -14.26 -23.20
C CYS A 155 -9.71 -14.41 -22.43
N SER A 156 -8.60 -14.20 -23.14
CA SER A 156 -7.27 -14.12 -22.53
C SER A 156 -7.20 -12.91 -21.58
N PHE A 157 -6.42 -13.04 -20.51
CA PHE A 157 -6.21 -12.01 -19.46
C PHE A 157 -5.85 -10.61 -19.99
N ILE A 158 -5.37 -10.51 -21.23
CA ILE A 158 -4.94 -9.27 -21.89
C ILE A 158 -6.13 -8.45 -22.39
N GLU A 159 -7.21 -9.09 -22.84
CA GLU A 159 -8.34 -8.44 -23.53
C GLU A 159 -9.34 -7.77 -22.55
N GLY A 160 -9.42 -8.29 -21.32
CA GLY A 160 -10.16 -7.63 -20.23
C GLY A 160 -9.52 -6.34 -19.70
N ARG A 161 -8.30 -6.01 -20.15
CA ARG A 161 -7.59 -4.77 -19.82
C ARG A 161 -8.07 -3.59 -20.68
N GLU A 162 -8.40 -3.82 -21.95
CA GLU A 162 -8.84 -2.77 -22.88
C GLU A 162 -10.32 -2.38 -22.69
N LEU A 163 -11.17 -3.30 -22.22
CA LEU A 163 -12.61 -3.05 -22.08
C LEU A 163 -13.00 -2.14 -20.90
N ARG A 164 -12.07 -1.77 -20.00
CA ARG A 164 -12.38 -0.96 -18.82
C ARG A 164 -11.24 -0.04 -18.43
N GLY A 165 -10.88 0.88 -19.32
CA GLY A 165 -9.90 1.94 -19.08
C GLY A 165 -10.26 2.97 -18.01
N ASP A 166 -11.46 2.92 -17.40
CA ASP A 166 -12.02 4.12 -16.74
C ASP A 166 -12.47 4.02 -15.28
N TYR A 167 -12.30 2.92 -14.55
CA TYR A 167 -12.75 2.90 -13.15
C TYR A 167 -11.74 2.27 -12.20
N ILE A 168 -11.20 3.18 -11.38
CA ILE A 168 -10.40 3.03 -10.17
C ILE A 168 -10.90 1.88 -9.29
#